data_AF-A0A812JTT0-F1
#
_entry.id   AF-A0A812JTT0-F1
#
_cell.length_a   1.000
_cell.length_b   1.000
_cell.length_c   1.000
_cell.angle_alpha   90.00
_cell.angle_beta   90.00
_cell.angle_gamma   90.00
#
_symmetry.space_group_name_H-M   'P 1'
#
loop_
_entity.id
_entity.type
_entity.pdbx_description
1 polymer ?
#
loop_
_entity_poly.entity_id
_entity_poly.type
_entity_poly.pdbx_seq_one_letter_code
_entity_poly.pdbx_strand_id
1 'polypeptide(L)'
;MTLVTQYNQVQVNVEPDQLKRFHKDYSSNMSEDLPHGPQVSRETDTEVHRWSVRRAVDAFEDAVKDGRRRNVLFDSSGSNSQWLARRLETARDAGYHTQLLWVDVPVEIALLRNRDRAKSHGQWCPENIILDKAKVMQASFEELRATVDVAERLQNWDPNGHELRQAQEDLYLYPAPRSRATVRPGDPSYGEAPPGARPPSPRPGSRRTIRIGPWKRNDEVMKAKSARLKWMDETYRGDREKYVLEEVLAGREILLERNMFPYALPPGMEHWTIWARNAMEHDALCVYIEGWLNARQPHNVTAWNYDDNRQMRTIDVWHVHVYFQGADGELPKFCTATQGGKWISFCQRENARSWPARLSVFWCIRRRHQGQCLVHDSVPRGQCT
;
A
#
# COMPACT_ATOMS: atom_id res chain seq x y z
N MET A 1 -14.91 4.44 -37.22
CA MET A 1 -15.32 5.84 -37.50
C MET A 1 -16.45 6.12 -36.52
N THR A 2 -16.36 7.00 -35.51
CA THR A 2 -15.88 8.38 -35.49
C THR A 2 -15.88 8.86 -34.02
N LEU A 3 -14.72 9.01 -33.35
CA LEU A 3 -14.60 9.71 -32.06
C LEU A 3 -13.29 10.51 -32.01
N VAL A 4 -12.23 9.99 -32.65
CA VAL A 4 -10.97 10.71 -32.86
C VAL A 4 -11.16 12.02 -33.63
N THR A 5 -12.23 12.18 -34.40
CA THR A 5 -12.51 13.39 -35.19
C THR A 5 -13.21 14.52 -34.43
N GLN A 6 -13.79 14.29 -33.24
CA GLN A 6 -14.39 15.39 -32.43
C GLN A 6 -13.37 16.05 -31.48
N TYR A 7 -12.27 15.37 -31.14
CA TYR A 7 -11.23 15.94 -30.27
C TYR A 7 -10.42 17.08 -30.91
N ASN A 8 -10.52 17.29 -32.22
CA ASN A 8 -9.90 18.43 -32.93
C ASN A 8 -10.53 19.80 -32.61
N GLN A 9 -11.45 19.88 -31.65
CA GLN A 9 -12.11 21.12 -31.25
C GLN A 9 -11.88 21.54 -29.79
N VAL A 10 -11.01 20.87 -29.01
CA VAL A 10 -10.64 21.39 -27.68
C VAL A 10 -9.87 22.69 -27.85
N GLN A 11 -10.44 23.78 -27.36
CA GLN A 11 -9.88 25.13 -27.52
C GLN A 11 -9.16 25.61 -26.25
N VAL A 12 -9.51 25.05 -25.09
CA VAL A 12 -8.86 25.34 -23.81
C VAL A 12 -8.62 24.04 -23.07
N ASN A 13 -7.36 23.71 -22.80
CA ASN A 13 -6.97 22.61 -21.91
C ASN A 13 -6.50 23.18 -20.57
N VAL A 14 -7.17 22.81 -19.48
CA VAL A 14 -6.89 23.25 -18.13
C VAL A 14 -6.32 22.08 -17.34
N GLU A 15 -4.99 22.01 -17.28
CA GLU A 15 -4.25 20.98 -16.56
C GLU A 15 -3.48 21.61 -15.40
N PRO A 16 -3.84 21.35 -14.12
CA PRO A 16 -3.18 21.95 -12.97
C PRO A 16 -1.66 21.72 -12.97
N ASP A 17 -1.20 20.54 -13.38
CA ASP A 17 0.22 20.20 -13.38
C ASP A 17 1.03 21.03 -14.39
N GLN A 18 0.45 21.44 -15.53
CA GLN A 18 1.10 22.36 -16.47
C GLN A 18 1.25 23.78 -15.92
N LEU A 19 0.43 24.17 -14.94
CA LEU A 19 0.50 25.49 -14.34
C LEU A 19 1.63 25.60 -13.33
N LYS A 20 2.04 24.48 -12.70
CA LYS A 20 3.07 24.45 -11.65
C LYS A 20 4.36 25.18 -12.06
N ARG A 21 4.78 25.08 -13.33
CA ARG A 21 5.97 25.75 -13.88
C ARG A 21 5.97 27.28 -13.77
N PHE A 22 4.81 27.89 -13.53
CA PHE A 22 4.68 29.34 -13.36
C PHE A 22 4.71 29.78 -11.89
N HIS A 23 4.77 28.85 -10.93
CA HIS A 23 4.96 29.18 -9.53
C HIS A 23 6.42 29.55 -9.26
N LYS A 24 6.66 30.64 -8.53
CA LYS A 24 8.02 31.16 -8.25
C LYS A 24 8.93 30.14 -7.57
N ASP A 25 8.35 29.27 -6.75
CA ASP A 25 9.09 28.27 -5.98
C ASP A 25 9.17 26.92 -6.71
N TYR A 26 8.53 26.77 -7.88
CA TYR A 26 8.53 25.50 -8.62
C TYR A 26 9.93 25.10 -9.09
N SER A 27 10.24 23.82 -8.93
CA SER A 27 11.41 23.19 -9.52
C SER A 27 10.98 21.93 -10.26
N SER A 28 11.58 21.66 -11.42
CA SER A 28 11.37 20.40 -12.14
C SER A 28 11.79 19.17 -11.33
N ASN A 29 12.65 19.37 -10.33
CA ASN A 29 13.25 18.33 -9.50
C ASN A 29 12.65 18.28 -8.09
N MET A 30 11.44 18.82 -7.88
CA MET A 30 10.76 18.83 -6.57
C MET A 30 10.52 17.45 -5.93
N SER A 31 10.70 16.38 -6.69
CA SER A 31 10.58 14.99 -6.26
C SER A 31 11.91 14.32 -5.90
N GLU A 32 13.05 14.93 -6.20
CA GLU A 32 14.36 14.39 -5.88
C GLU A 32 14.89 15.01 -4.59
N ASP A 33 14.74 14.29 -3.48
CA ASP A 33 15.65 14.43 -2.34
C ASP A 33 17.04 13.94 -2.78
N LEU A 34 17.75 14.75 -3.57
CA LEU A 34 19.15 14.52 -3.87
C LEU A 34 19.91 14.53 -2.53
N PRO A 35 20.79 13.54 -2.28
CA PRO A 35 21.54 13.45 -1.01
C PRO A 35 22.34 14.72 -0.67
N HIS A 36 22.59 15.59 -1.66
CA HIS A 36 23.37 16.82 -1.55
C HIS A 36 22.73 18.03 -2.26
N GLY A 37 21.43 17.98 -2.61
CA GLY A 37 20.71 19.10 -3.21
C GLY A 37 19.96 19.95 -2.18
N PRO A 38 19.57 21.20 -2.50
CA PRO A 38 18.70 21.98 -1.64
C PRO A 38 17.38 21.21 -1.44
N GLN A 39 17.12 20.78 -0.20
CA GLN A 39 15.90 20.07 0.16
C GLN A 39 14.69 20.94 -0.18
N VAL A 40 13.98 20.59 -1.25
CA VAL A 40 12.64 21.12 -1.42
C VAL A 40 11.75 20.39 -0.43
N SER A 41 11.28 21.11 0.58
CA SER A 41 10.45 20.50 1.63
C SER A 41 9.13 19.97 1.04
N ARG A 42 8.58 18.90 1.63
CA ARG A 42 7.22 18.41 1.33
C ARG A 42 6.15 19.50 1.44
N GLU A 43 6.39 20.51 2.28
CA GLU A 43 5.49 21.65 2.45
C GLU A 43 5.47 22.54 1.21
N THR A 44 6.63 22.77 0.58
CA THR A 44 6.77 23.54 -0.67
C THR A 44 6.05 22.85 -1.84
N ASP A 45 6.19 21.52 -1.98
CA ASP A 45 5.46 20.76 -3.02
C ASP A 45 3.93 20.84 -2.80
N THR A 46 3.49 20.74 -1.54
CA THR A 46 2.07 20.88 -1.18
C THR A 46 1.53 22.28 -1.51
N GLU A 47 2.32 23.33 -1.27
CA GLU A 47 1.94 24.72 -1.58
C GLU A 47 1.82 24.95 -3.09
N VAL A 48 2.84 24.53 -3.86
CA VAL A 48 2.83 24.63 -5.33
C VAL A 48 1.65 23.87 -5.91
N HIS A 49 1.37 22.65 -5.41
CA HIS A 49 0.20 21.89 -5.81
C HIS A 49 -1.10 22.66 -5.55
N ARG A 50 -1.31 23.16 -4.32
CA ARG A 50 -2.52 23.95 -3.98
C ARG A 50 -2.66 25.21 -4.83
N TRP A 51 -1.55 25.92 -5.08
CA TRP A 51 -1.55 27.09 -5.95
C TRP A 51 -1.95 26.74 -7.37
N SER A 52 -1.39 25.67 -7.94
CA SER A 52 -1.69 25.24 -9.30
C SER A 52 -3.16 24.80 -9.48
N VAL A 53 -3.72 24.14 -8.47
CA VAL A 53 -5.16 23.80 -8.43
C VAL A 53 -6.02 25.05 -8.40
N ARG A 54 -5.66 26.08 -7.61
CA ARG A 54 -6.40 27.36 -7.61
C ARG A 54 -6.33 28.06 -8.97
N ARG A 55 -5.15 28.12 -9.59
CA ARG A 55 -4.98 28.72 -10.93
C ARG A 55 -5.75 27.96 -12.01
N ALA A 56 -5.84 26.64 -11.91
CA ALA A 56 -6.67 25.84 -12.80
C ALA A 56 -8.16 26.19 -12.65
N VAL A 57 -8.65 26.41 -11.42
CA VAL A 57 -10.02 26.88 -11.19
C VAL A 57 -10.25 28.25 -11.82
N ASP A 58 -9.35 29.21 -11.60
CA ASP A 58 -9.44 30.55 -12.18
C ASP A 58 -9.51 30.47 -13.72
N ALA A 59 -8.61 29.68 -14.34
CA ALA A 59 -8.57 29.49 -15.79
C ALA A 59 -9.83 28.80 -16.35
N PHE A 60 -10.40 27.85 -15.61
CA PHE A 60 -11.67 27.21 -15.96
C PHE A 60 -12.82 28.21 -15.92
N GLU A 61 -12.94 28.98 -14.85
CA GLU A 61 -14.02 29.97 -14.70
C GLU A 61 -13.94 31.06 -15.77
N ASP A 62 -12.73 31.55 -16.07
CA ASP A 62 -12.50 32.53 -17.14
C ASP A 62 -12.90 31.96 -18.50
N ALA A 63 -12.55 30.70 -18.78
CA ALA A 63 -12.91 30.05 -20.04
C ALA A 63 -14.42 29.83 -20.19
N VAL A 64 -15.10 29.47 -19.11
CA VAL A 64 -16.56 29.26 -19.09
C VAL A 64 -17.32 30.59 -19.23
N LYS A 65 -16.84 31.67 -18.60
CA LYS A 65 -17.45 33.02 -18.67
C LYS A 65 -17.12 33.77 -19.96
N ASP A 66 -16.13 33.31 -20.73
CA ASP A 66 -15.78 33.90 -22.02
C ASP A 66 -16.97 33.81 -23.00
N GLY A 67 -17.42 34.97 -23.50
CA GLY A 67 -18.53 35.06 -24.45
C GLY A 67 -18.31 34.29 -25.76
N ARG A 68 -17.08 33.87 -26.06
CA ARG A 68 -16.74 33.01 -27.21
C ARG A 68 -17.19 31.56 -27.06
N ARG A 69 -17.56 31.11 -25.85
CA ARG A 69 -18.04 29.74 -25.54
C ARG A 69 -17.14 28.63 -26.08
N ARG A 70 -15.88 28.64 -25.66
CA ARG A 70 -14.85 27.72 -26.15
C ARG A 70 -14.99 26.34 -25.52
N ASN A 71 -14.75 25.27 -26.27
CA ASN A 71 -14.70 23.93 -25.67
C ASN A 71 -13.55 23.83 -24.65
N VAL A 72 -13.87 23.41 -23.42
CA VAL A 72 -12.93 23.32 -22.30
C VAL A 72 -12.73 21.85 -21.91
N LEU A 73 -11.47 21.42 -21.82
CA LEU A 73 -11.06 20.18 -21.16
C LEU A 73 -10.48 20.54 -19.79
N PHE A 74 -11.01 19.95 -18.73
CA PHE A 74 -10.58 20.21 -17.36
C PHE A 74 -10.03 18.93 -16.71
N ASP A 75 -8.72 18.90 -16.45
CA ASP A 75 -8.07 17.72 -15.87
C ASP A 75 -8.20 17.70 -14.34
N SER A 76 -8.59 16.54 -13.81
CA SER A 76 -8.69 16.28 -12.38
C SER A 76 -8.62 14.79 -12.12
N SER A 77 -8.07 14.40 -10.96
CA SER A 77 -8.06 12.99 -10.54
C SER A 77 -9.43 12.45 -10.14
N GLY A 78 -10.48 13.27 -10.11
CA GLY A 78 -11.83 12.79 -9.79
C GLY A 78 -12.03 12.36 -8.34
N SER A 79 -11.10 12.60 -7.42
CA SER A 79 -11.16 12.09 -6.03
C SER A 79 -11.99 12.96 -5.08
N ASN A 80 -12.43 14.15 -5.52
CA ASN A 80 -13.30 15.04 -4.77
C ASN A 80 -14.52 15.40 -5.65
N SER A 81 -15.53 14.55 -5.62
CA SER A 81 -16.77 14.67 -6.38
C SER A 81 -17.49 15.99 -6.12
N GLN A 82 -17.67 16.37 -4.86
CA GLN A 82 -18.37 17.62 -4.50
C GLN A 82 -17.70 18.85 -5.09
N TRP A 83 -16.36 18.91 -5.07
CA TRP A 83 -15.62 20.02 -5.64
C TRP A 83 -15.80 20.09 -7.16
N LEU A 84 -15.78 18.95 -7.85
CA LEU A 84 -16.00 18.85 -9.31
C LEU A 84 -17.46 19.15 -9.70
N ALA A 85 -18.44 18.65 -8.93
CA ALA A 85 -19.86 18.86 -9.18
C ALA A 85 -20.21 20.34 -9.28
N ARG A 86 -19.67 21.18 -8.38
CA ARG A 86 -19.87 22.65 -8.44
C ARG A 86 -19.35 23.28 -9.74
N ARG A 87 -18.28 22.73 -10.32
CA ARG A 87 -17.73 23.24 -11.59
C ARG A 87 -18.58 22.79 -12.77
N LEU A 88 -19.10 21.57 -12.72
CA LEU A 88 -20.06 21.07 -13.71
C LEU A 88 -21.35 21.89 -13.69
N GLU A 89 -21.86 22.23 -12.51
CA GLU A 89 -22.99 23.17 -12.34
C GLU A 89 -22.68 24.54 -12.94
N THR A 90 -21.50 25.11 -12.63
CA THR A 90 -21.06 26.40 -13.18
C THR A 90 -21.02 26.39 -14.72
N ALA A 91 -20.51 25.32 -15.33
CA ALA A 91 -20.48 25.17 -16.78
C ALA A 91 -21.89 25.04 -17.37
N ARG A 92 -22.75 24.23 -16.74
CA ARG A 92 -24.15 24.05 -17.17
C ARG A 92 -24.92 25.37 -17.11
N ASP A 93 -24.76 26.15 -16.05
CA ASP A 93 -25.40 27.47 -15.89
C ASP A 93 -24.94 28.46 -16.96
N ALA A 94 -23.69 28.34 -17.42
CA ALA A 94 -23.17 29.10 -18.55
C ALA A 94 -23.62 28.57 -19.93
N GLY A 95 -24.44 27.52 -19.96
CA GLY A 95 -25.01 26.92 -21.17
C GLY A 95 -24.12 25.90 -21.86
N TYR A 96 -23.13 25.32 -21.17
CA TYR A 96 -22.30 24.25 -21.70
C TYR A 96 -22.99 22.90 -21.60
N HIS A 97 -22.72 22.03 -22.58
CA HIS A 97 -22.93 20.59 -22.47
C HIS A 97 -21.74 19.98 -21.72
N THR A 98 -22.02 19.11 -20.76
CA THR A 98 -21.01 18.55 -19.85
C THR A 98 -20.79 17.07 -20.09
N GLN A 99 -19.52 16.69 -20.27
CA GLN A 99 -19.10 15.31 -20.47
C GLN A 99 -18.07 14.91 -19.40
N LEU A 100 -18.28 13.77 -18.75
CA LEU A 100 -17.31 13.13 -17.87
C LEU A 100 -16.60 12.01 -18.63
N LEU A 101 -15.28 12.14 -18.78
CA LEU A 101 -14.42 11.09 -19.32
C LEU A 101 -13.63 10.49 -18.16
N TRP A 102 -13.94 9.24 -17.80
CA TRP A 102 -13.32 8.56 -16.67
C TRP A 102 -12.35 7.49 -17.12
N VAL A 103 -11.07 7.67 -16.85
CA VAL A 103 -10.03 6.69 -17.20
C VAL A 103 -9.93 5.63 -16.11
N ASP A 104 -10.14 4.38 -16.50
CA ASP A 104 -10.12 3.22 -15.62
C ASP A 104 -8.81 2.44 -15.76
N VAL A 105 -8.16 2.19 -14.63
CA VAL A 105 -6.90 1.46 -14.50
C VAL A 105 -6.86 0.79 -13.11
N PRO A 106 -6.47 -0.49 -13.01
CA PRO A 106 -6.21 -1.14 -11.73
C PRO A 106 -5.16 -0.39 -10.92
N VAL A 107 -5.35 -0.32 -9.59
CA VAL A 107 -4.44 0.41 -8.71
C VAL A 107 -3.01 -0.12 -8.77
N GLU A 108 -2.86 -1.42 -9.00
CA GLU A 108 -1.58 -2.10 -9.20
C GLU A 108 -0.84 -1.52 -10.41
N ILE A 109 -1.54 -1.40 -11.55
CA ILE A 109 -1.00 -0.81 -12.77
C ILE A 109 -0.67 0.67 -12.56
N ALA A 110 -1.53 1.43 -11.86
CA ALA A 110 -1.25 2.83 -11.53
C ALA A 110 0.04 3.00 -10.71
N LEU A 111 0.27 2.13 -9.73
CA LEU A 111 1.49 2.14 -8.91
C LEU A 111 2.73 1.78 -9.75
N LEU A 112 2.63 0.75 -10.59
CA LEU A 112 3.70 0.36 -11.52
C LEU A 112 4.06 1.52 -12.46
N ARG A 113 3.08 2.09 -13.16
CA ARG A 113 3.29 3.23 -14.07
C ARG A 113 3.85 4.46 -13.35
N ASN A 114 3.46 4.71 -12.10
CA ASN A 114 4.04 5.80 -11.30
C ASN A 114 5.53 5.58 -11.00
N ARG A 115 5.94 4.33 -10.72
CA ARG A 115 7.35 3.94 -10.56
C ARG A 115 8.14 4.13 -11.85
N ASP A 116 7.56 3.77 -12.99
CA ASP A 116 8.20 3.95 -14.30
C ASP A 116 8.30 5.42 -14.73
N ARG A 117 7.28 6.22 -14.40
CA ARG A 117 7.27 7.68 -14.65
C ARG A 117 8.39 8.38 -13.89
N ALA A 118 8.64 8.00 -12.63
CA ALA A 118 9.70 8.60 -11.84
C ALA A 118 11.09 8.41 -12.46
N LYS A 119 11.34 7.29 -13.15
CA LYS A 119 12.60 7.12 -13.90
C LYS A 119 12.65 7.97 -15.16
N SER A 120 11.58 7.94 -15.92
CA SER A 120 11.57 8.51 -17.27
C SER A 120 11.58 10.04 -17.25
N HIS A 121 10.98 10.63 -16.21
CA HIS A 121 10.75 12.08 -16.15
C HIS A 121 11.11 12.70 -14.79
N GLY A 122 11.69 11.94 -13.85
CA GLY A 122 11.94 12.40 -12.48
C GLY A 122 10.68 12.55 -11.62
N GLN A 123 9.48 12.38 -12.20
CA GLN A 123 8.21 12.69 -11.54
C GLN A 123 7.67 11.51 -10.72
N TRP A 124 7.71 11.64 -9.40
CA TRP A 124 7.19 10.66 -8.45
C TRP A 124 5.95 11.19 -7.73
N CYS A 125 4.87 10.42 -7.72
CA CYS A 125 3.75 10.65 -6.81
C CYS A 125 3.88 9.70 -5.60
N PRO A 126 3.80 10.19 -4.35
CA PRO A 126 3.78 9.31 -3.19
C PRO A 126 2.66 8.28 -3.28
N GLU A 127 2.98 7.00 -3.10
CA GLU A 127 2.03 5.91 -3.36
C GLU A 127 0.81 5.92 -2.44
N ASN A 128 0.96 6.45 -1.21
CA ASN A 128 -0.18 6.62 -0.31
C ASN A 128 -1.23 7.56 -0.90
N ILE A 129 -0.83 8.58 -1.68
CA ILE A 129 -1.78 9.48 -2.37
C ILE A 129 -2.56 8.72 -3.45
N ILE A 130 -1.89 7.85 -4.21
CA ILE A 130 -2.55 7.00 -5.22
C ILE A 130 -3.54 6.05 -4.55
N LEU A 131 -3.12 5.37 -3.48
CA LEU A 131 -3.94 4.45 -2.72
C LEU A 131 -5.15 5.14 -2.07
N ASP A 132 -4.95 6.34 -1.49
CA ASP A 132 -6.03 7.09 -0.86
C ASP A 132 -7.07 7.57 -1.88
N LYS A 133 -6.62 8.01 -3.06
CA LYS A 133 -7.54 8.35 -4.17
C LYS A 133 -8.30 7.11 -4.67
N ALA A 134 -7.61 5.99 -4.87
CA ALA A 134 -8.23 4.75 -5.36
C ALA A 134 -9.40 4.28 -4.48
N LYS A 135 -9.31 4.48 -3.15
CA LYS A 135 -10.39 4.13 -2.20
C LYS A 135 -11.72 4.86 -2.47
N VAL A 136 -11.66 6.09 -2.96
CA VAL A 136 -12.85 6.95 -3.13
C VAL A 136 -13.28 7.10 -4.59
N MET A 137 -12.41 6.74 -5.53
CA MET A 137 -12.61 6.96 -6.96
C MET A 137 -13.90 6.35 -7.52
N GLN A 138 -14.23 5.10 -7.16
CA GLN A 138 -15.46 4.46 -7.66
C GLN A 138 -16.72 5.20 -7.18
N ALA A 139 -16.79 5.55 -5.89
CA ALA A 139 -17.92 6.30 -5.35
C ALA A 139 -18.04 7.70 -5.99
N SER A 140 -16.90 8.36 -6.20
CA SER A 140 -16.84 9.67 -6.84
C SER A 140 -17.31 9.63 -8.30
N PHE A 141 -16.95 8.59 -9.06
CA PHE A 141 -17.45 8.40 -10.42
C PHE A 141 -18.98 8.24 -10.44
N GLU A 142 -19.54 7.43 -9.53
CA GLU A 142 -20.99 7.24 -9.44
C GLU A 142 -21.74 8.53 -9.09
N GLU A 143 -21.15 9.39 -8.25
CA GLU A 143 -21.73 10.71 -7.93
C GLU A 143 -21.66 11.65 -9.14
N LEU A 144 -20.50 11.76 -9.79
CA LEU A 144 -20.29 12.68 -10.90
C LEU A 144 -21.04 12.26 -12.17
N ARG A 145 -21.18 10.97 -12.44
CA ARG A 145 -21.93 10.51 -13.63
C ARG A 145 -23.41 10.89 -13.57
N ALA A 146 -23.96 11.08 -12.37
CA ALA A 146 -25.34 11.51 -12.18
C ALA A 146 -25.53 13.01 -12.39
N THR A 147 -24.45 13.80 -12.40
CA THR A 147 -24.51 15.26 -12.53
C THR A 147 -24.17 15.77 -13.91
N VAL A 148 -23.52 14.98 -14.77
CA VAL A 148 -23.17 15.35 -16.15
C VAL A 148 -24.22 14.90 -17.17
N ASP A 149 -24.17 15.45 -18.37
CA ASP A 149 -25.09 15.08 -19.45
C ASP A 149 -24.65 13.78 -20.14
N VAL A 150 -23.34 13.56 -20.25
CA VAL A 150 -22.73 12.33 -20.81
C VAL A 150 -21.61 11.86 -19.90
N ALA A 151 -21.57 10.57 -19.59
CA ALA A 151 -20.48 9.96 -18.84
C ALA A 151 -19.95 8.73 -19.59
N GLU A 152 -18.63 8.69 -19.81
CA GLU A 152 -17.94 7.59 -20.47
C GLU A 152 -16.82 7.06 -19.57
N ARG A 153 -16.68 5.73 -19.51
CA ARG A 153 -15.59 5.05 -18.82
C ARG A 153 -14.66 4.46 -19.86
N LEU A 154 -13.41 4.92 -19.87
CA LEU A 154 -12.37 4.54 -20.81
C LEU A 154 -11.42 3.57 -20.13
N GLN A 155 -11.34 2.34 -20.63
CA GLN A 155 -10.39 1.36 -20.13
C GLN A 155 -8.99 1.66 -20.68
N ASN A 156 -8.05 2.02 -19.81
CA ASN A 156 -6.67 2.35 -20.18
C ASN A 156 -5.67 1.27 -19.76
N TRP A 157 -6.08 0.02 -19.94
CA TRP A 157 -5.29 -1.18 -19.72
C TRP A 157 -5.88 -2.34 -20.52
N ASP A 158 -5.07 -3.36 -20.79
CA ASP A 158 -5.51 -4.57 -21.46
C ASP A 158 -5.74 -5.70 -20.43
N PRO A 159 -6.98 -6.18 -20.23
CA PRO A 159 -7.28 -7.28 -19.32
C PRO A 159 -6.68 -8.61 -19.75
N ASN A 160 -6.36 -8.76 -21.02
CA ASN A 160 -5.66 -9.93 -21.56
C ASN A 160 -4.15 -9.70 -21.67
N GLY A 161 -3.68 -8.50 -21.33
CA GLY A 161 -2.29 -8.11 -21.37
C GLY A 161 -1.49 -8.67 -20.18
N HIS A 162 -0.16 -8.49 -20.25
CA HIS A 162 0.75 -8.91 -19.18
C HIS A 162 0.97 -7.82 -18.11
N GLU A 163 0.52 -6.59 -18.36
CA GLU A 163 0.78 -5.42 -17.50
C GLU A 163 0.25 -5.61 -16.07
N LEU A 164 -0.98 -6.15 -15.92
CA LEU A 164 -1.54 -6.41 -14.58
C LEU A 164 -0.71 -7.46 -13.82
N ARG A 165 -0.30 -8.52 -14.49
CA ARG A 165 0.53 -9.58 -13.89
C ARG A 165 1.88 -9.03 -13.46
N GLN A 166 2.51 -8.21 -14.32
CA GLN A 166 3.76 -7.54 -14.00
C GLN A 166 3.60 -6.61 -12.80
N ALA A 167 2.51 -5.84 -12.73
CA ALA A 167 2.21 -4.96 -11.61
C ALA A 167 1.99 -5.73 -10.29
N GLN A 168 1.32 -6.89 -10.35
CA GLN A 168 1.14 -7.76 -9.19
C GLN A 168 2.46 -8.37 -8.71
N GLU A 169 3.32 -8.82 -9.63
CA GLU A 169 4.67 -9.28 -9.30
C GLU A 169 5.53 -8.16 -8.70
N ASP A 170 5.43 -6.96 -9.26
CA ASP A 170 6.13 -5.78 -8.75
C ASP A 170 5.70 -5.42 -7.33
N LEU A 171 4.40 -5.46 -7.02
CA LEU A 171 3.90 -5.25 -5.67
C LEU A 171 4.27 -6.37 -4.70
N TYR A 172 4.45 -7.60 -5.20
CA TYR A 172 4.97 -8.68 -4.39
C TYR A 172 6.43 -8.43 -3.99
N LEU A 173 7.28 -8.01 -4.93
CA LEU A 173 8.70 -7.75 -4.67
C LEU A 173 8.92 -6.44 -3.91
N TYR A 174 8.08 -5.44 -4.19
CA TYR A 174 8.16 -4.08 -3.67
C TYR A 174 6.78 -3.60 -3.18
N PRO A 175 6.36 -4.04 -1.99
CA PRO A 175 5.06 -3.67 -1.43
C PRO A 175 4.88 -2.16 -1.27
N ALA A 176 3.67 -1.70 -1.58
CA ALA A 176 3.21 -0.34 -1.34
C ALA A 176 2.71 -0.17 0.12
N PRO A 177 2.68 1.04 0.69
CA PRO A 177 3.13 2.30 0.09
C PRO A 177 4.63 2.53 0.23
N ARG A 178 5.23 3.12 -0.81
CA ARG A 178 6.59 3.66 -0.78
C ARG A 178 6.57 5.18 -0.76
N SER A 179 7.49 5.75 0.01
CA SER A 179 7.70 7.19 0.08
C SER A 179 8.51 7.75 -1.09
N ARG A 180 9.25 6.89 -1.81
CA ARG A 180 10.16 7.27 -2.90
C ARG A 180 10.28 6.17 -3.97
N ALA A 181 10.70 6.59 -5.16
CA ALA A 181 11.06 5.68 -6.25
C ALA A 181 12.26 4.80 -5.87
N THR A 182 12.32 3.60 -6.46
CA THR A 182 13.32 2.56 -6.17
C THR A 182 13.69 1.80 -7.44
N VAL A 183 14.41 0.68 -7.29
CA VAL A 183 14.63 -0.35 -8.33
C VAL A 183 13.33 -0.69 -9.07
N ARG A 184 13.39 -0.84 -10.40
CA ARG A 184 12.26 -1.04 -11.31
C ARG A 184 12.40 -2.30 -12.15
N PRO A 185 11.30 -2.80 -12.74
CA PRO A 185 11.39 -3.88 -13.71
C PRO A 185 12.40 -3.54 -14.81
N GLY A 186 13.35 -4.45 -15.04
CA GLY A 186 14.44 -4.29 -16.00
C GLY A 186 15.73 -3.67 -15.45
N ASP A 187 15.75 -3.17 -14.20
CA ASP A 187 17.02 -2.82 -13.54
C ASP A 187 17.77 -4.11 -13.14
N PRO A 188 19.12 -4.14 -13.18
CA PRO A 188 19.88 -5.36 -12.90
C PRO A 188 19.57 -6.00 -11.54
N SER A 189 19.29 -5.18 -10.51
CA SER A 189 18.99 -5.66 -9.16
C SER A 189 17.50 -5.85 -8.87
N TYR A 190 16.66 -5.81 -9.90
CA TYR A 190 15.22 -5.94 -9.74
C TYR A 190 14.80 -7.32 -9.27
N GLY A 191 14.09 -7.37 -8.14
CA GLY A 191 13.62 -8.61 -7.55
C GLY A 191 14.71 -9.51 -6.98
N GLU A 192 15.96 -9.04 -6.91
CA GLU A 192 17.04 -9.79 -6.29
C GLU A 192 16.71 -10.05 -4.82
N ALA A 193 16.78 -11.32 -4.42
CA ALA A 193 16.58 -11.72 -3.04
C ALA A 193 17.70 -11.11 -2.17
N PRO A 194 17.39 -10.65 -0.95
CA PRO A 194 18.40 -10.09 -0.07
C PRO A 194 19.46 -11.13 0.30
N PRO A 195 20.71 -10.72 0.59
CA PRO A 195 21.74 -11.63 1.07
C PRO A 195 21.27 -12.45 2.28
N GLY A 196 21.47 -13.77 2.22
CA GLY A 196 21.01 -14.71 3.25
C GLY A 196 19.59 -15.25 3.06
N ALA A 197 18.82 -14.73 2.10
CA ALA A 197 17.54 -15.31 1.71
C ALA A 197 17.71 -16.72 1.16
N ARG A 198 16.91 -17.67 1.66
CA ARG A 198 16.92 -19.03 1.13
C ARG A 198 15.98 -19.15 -0.07
N PRO A 199 16.36 -19.94 -1.10
CA PRO A 199 15.42 -20.27 -2.15
C PRO A 199 14.27 -21.13 -1.59
N PRO A 200 13.08 -21.09 -2.22
CA PRO A 200 12.01 -22.04 -1.94
C PRO A 200 12.51 -23.49 -1.90
N SER A 201 11.93 -24.30 -1.02
CA SER A 201 12.22 -25.72 -0.94
C SER A 201 11.76 -26.44 -2.21
N PRO A 202 12.63 -27.24 -2.85
CA PRO A 202 12.23 -28.05 -4.00
C PRO A 202 11.45 -29.32 -3.59
N ARG A 203 11.35 -29.63 -2.29
CA ARG A 203 10.73 -30.87 -1.81
C ARG A 203 9.20 -30.80 -2.01
N PRO A 204 8.59 -31.77 -2.72
CA PRO A 204 7.14 -31.85 -2.85
C PRO A 204 6.45 -31.87 -1.47
N GLY A 205 5.36 -31.12 -1.33
CA GLY A 205 4.60 -31.02 -0.07
C GLY A 205 5.22 -30.15 1.02
N SER A 206 6.41 -29.57 0.81
CA SER A 206 6.97 -28.60 1.75
C SER A 206 6.17 -27.31 1.77
N ARG A 207 5.92 -26.74 2.96
CA ARG A 207 5.36 -25.38 3.09
C ARG A 207 6.42 -24.29 2.91
N ARG A 208 7.71 -24.62 2.79
CA ARG A 208 8.79 -23.64 2.65
C ARG A 208 8.88 -23.09 1.23
N THR A 209 7.86 -22.39 0.75
CA THR A 209 7.68 -22.04 -0.68
C THR A 209 7.72 -20.54 -1.00
N ILE A 210 7.84 -19.66 0.01
CA ILE A 210 7.87 -18.21 -0.22
C ILE A 210 9.13 -17.79 -1.00
N ARG A 211 8.97 -17.01 -2.07
CA ARG A 211 10.06 -16.30 -2.76
C ARG A 211 10.36 -14.99 -2.02
N ILE A 212 11.46 -14.93 -1.29
CA ILE A 212 11.78 -13.74 -0.49
C ILE A 212 12.18 -12.59 -1.42
N GLY A 213 11.40 -11.51 -1.38
CA GLY A 213 11.69 -10.27 -2.10
C GLY A 213 12.63 -9.34 -1.31
N PRO A 214 13.14 -8.27 -1.95
CA PRO A 214 13.95 -7.23 -1.31
C PRO A 214 13.10 -6.29 -0.44
N TRP A 215 12.30 -6.87 0.46
CA TRP A 215 11.37 -6.16 1.32
C TRP A 215 12.12 -5.27 2.30
N LYS A 216 11.58 -4.07 2.53
CA LYS A 216 12.19 -3.06 3.41
C LYS A 216 11.16 -2.56 4.42
N ARG A 217 11.65 -2.00 5.52
CA ARG A 217 10.81 -1.26 6.47
C ARG A 217 10.39 0.06 5.82
N ASN A 218 9.20 0.54 6.15
CA ASN A 218 8.82 1.92 5.85
C ASN A 218 9.53 2.90 6.81
N ASP A 219 9.43 4.20 6.52
CA ASP A 219 10.14 5.23 7.27
C ASP A 219 9.72 5.29 8.74
N GLU A 220 8.44 5.03 9.04
CA GLU A 220 7.91 5.02 10.41
C GLU A 220 8.50 3.88 11.25
N VAL A 221 8.50 2.66 10.71
CA VAL A 221 9.08 1.49 11.38
C VAL A 221 10.60 1.62 11.50
N MET A 222 11.27 2.20 10.50
CA MET A 222 12.70 2.51 10.60
C MET A 222 12.99 3.50 11.74
N LYS A 223 12.20 4.57 11.87
CA LYS A 223 12.34 5.55 12.95
C LYS A 223 12.12 4.90 14.31
N ALA A 224 11.08 4.07 14.46
CA ALA A 224 10.80 3.32 15.68
C ALA A 224 11.94 2.36 16.04
N LYS A 225 12.49 1.63 15.04
CA LYS A 225 13.64 0.75 15.23
C LYS A 225 14.86 1.52 15.72
N SER A 226 15.21 2.63 15.05
CA SER A 226 16.36 3.45 15.43
C SER A 226 16.21 4.03 16.84
N ALA A 227 15.01 4.48 17.21
CA ALA A 227 14.73 4.96 18.57
C ALA A 227 14.89 3.84 19.61
N ARG A 228 14.42 2.62 19.31
CA ARG A 228 14.59 1.46 20.22
C ARG A 228 16.05 1.08 20.38
N LEU A 229 16.81 1.02 19.30
CA LEU A 229 18.25 0.71 19.36
C LEU A 229 19.00 1.75 20.19
N LYS A 230 18.69 3.04 20.01
CA LYS A 230 19.26 4.11 20.83
C LYS A 230 18.94 3.93 22.31
N TRP A 231 17.68 3.64 22.64
CA TRP A 231 17.29 3.36 24.03
C TRP A 231 18.00 2.12 24.61
N MET A 232 18.20 1.07 23.82
CA MET A 232 18.94 -0.12 24.23
C MET A 232 20.40 0.23 24.52
N ASP A 233 21.03 1.03 23.65
CA ASP A 233 22.41 1.49 23.84
C ASP A 233 22.56 2.31 25.13
N GLU A 234 21.60 3.18 25.43
CA GLU A 234 21.59 3.99 26.66
C GLU A 234 21.35 3.14 27.91
N THR A 235 20.36 2.22 27.87
CA THR A 235 19.93 1.44 29.04
C THR A 235 20.90 0.31 29.39
N TYR A 236 21.45 -0.35 28.36
CA TYR A 236 22.35 -1.49 28.49
C TYR A 236 23.81 -1.12 28.21
N ARG A 237 24.15 0.18 28.20
CA ARG A 237 25.53 0.68 28.00
C ARG A 237 26.19 0.14 26.71
N GLY A 238 25.40 0.03 25.65
CA GLY A 238 25.80 -0.51 24.35
C GLY A 238 25.73 -2.03 24.23
N ASP A 239 25.45 -2.77 25.31
CA ASP A 239 25.33 -4.24 25.31
C ASP A 239 23.90 -4.67 24.93
N ARG A 240 23.62 -4.71 23.63
CA ARG A 240 22.30 -5.06 23.08
C ARG A 240 22.00 -6.54 23.27
N GLU A 241 23.03 -7.37 23.26
CA GLU A 241 22.99 -8.82 23.42
C GLU A 241 22.45 -9.18 24.81
N LYS A 242 22.90 -8.47 25.85
CA LYS A 242 22.37 -8.62 27.21
C LYS A 242 20.86 -8.44 27.26
N TYR A 243 20.31 -7.39 26.64
CA TYR A 243 18.87 -7.19 26.55
C TYR A 243 18.18 -8.38 25.86
N VAL A 244 18.73 -8.89 24.76
CA VAL A 244 18.13 -10.02 24.05
C VAL A 244 18.17 -11.30 24.92
N LEU A 245 19.28 -11.58 25.59
CA LEU A 245 19.43 -12.78 26.41
C LEU A 245 18.58 -12.76 27.68
N GLU A 246 18.45 -11.59 28.32
CA GLU A 246 17.72 -11.41 29.58
C GLU A 246 16.22 -11.16 29.37
N GLU A 247 15.85 -10.28 28.42
CA GLU A 247 14.46 -9.82 28.27
C GLU A 247 13.72 -10.52 27.13
N VAL A 248 14.36 -10.72 25.98
CA VAL A 248 13.70 -11.35 24.81
C VAL A 248 13.64 -12.86 24.99
N LEU A 249 14.79 -13.51 25.14
CA LEU A 249 14.85 -14.96 25.37
C LEU A 249 14.37 -15.33 26.76
N ALA A 250 14.59 -14.50 27.78
CA ALA A 250 14.07 -14.68 29.14
C ALA A 250 14.25 -16.13 29.68
N GLY A 251 15.48 -16.65 29.56
CA GLY A 251 15.83 -18.02 29.97
C GLY A 251 15.43 -19.14 28.99
N ARG A 252 14.72 -18.85 27.89
CA ARG A 252 14.40 -19.83 26.83
C ARG A 252 15.62 -20.11 25.96
N GLU A 253 15.70 -21.32 25.41
CA GLU A 253 16.70 -21.71 24.42
C GLU A 253 16.42 -21.13 23.05
N ILE A 254 15.15 -21.17 22.63
CA ILE A 254 14.67 -20.71 21.32
C ILE A 254 13.35 -19.97 21.52
N LEU A 255 13.19 -18.82 20.86
CA LEU A 255 11.95 -18.04 20.82
C LEU A 255 11.62 -17.67 19.37
N LEU A 256 10.43 -18.04 18.90
CA LEU A 256 9.86 -17.54 17.65
C LEU A 256 8.72 -16.57 17.98
N GLU A 257 8.87 -15.32 17.56
CA GLU A 257 7.92 -14.22 17.84
C GLU A 257 7.72 -13.31 16.62
N ARG A 258 6.64 -12.52 16.64
CA ARG A 258 6.42 -11.49 15.61
C ARG A 258 7.55 -10.47 15.68
N ASN A 259 8.08 -10.07 14.53
CA ASN A 259 9.13 -9.08 14.50
C ASN A 259 8.58 -7.72 14.96
N MET A 260 9.18 -7.14 16.00
CA MET A 260 8.80 -5.84 16.54
C MET A 260 8.92 -4.69 15.51
N PHE A 261 9.81 -4.85 14.53
CA PHE A 261 10.06 -3.90 13.45
C PHE A 261 9.88 -4.60 12.10
N PRO A 262 8.64 -4.92 11.70
CA PRO A 262 8.36 -5.75 10.54
C PRO A 262 8.74 -5.05 9.22
N TYR A 263 8.95 -5.84 8.17
CA TYR A 263 9.13 -5.30 6.83
C TYR A 263 7.75 -4.94 6.25
N ALA A 264 7.72 -4.03 5.28
CA ALA A 264 6.56 -3.90 4.41
C ALA A 264 6.52 -5.14 3.53
N LEU A 265 5.53 -5.99 3.77
CA LEU A 265 5.36 -7.28 3.10
C LEU A 265 4.13 -7.26 2.18
N PRO A 266 4.06 -8.18 1.21
CA PRO A 266 2.84 -8.41 0.43
C PRO A 266 1.62 -8.71 1.33
N PRO A 267 0.39 -8.47 0.83
CA PRO A 267 -0.83 -8.80 1.56
C PRO A 267 -0.87 -10.28 2.00
N GLY A 268 -1.33 -10.51 3.23
CA GLY A 268 -1.45 -11.86 3.80
C GLY A 268 -0.14 -12.45 4.35
N MET A 269 0.95 -11.66 4.41
CA MET A 269 2.22 -12.09 4.98
C MET A 269 2.53 -11.43 6.33
N GLU A 270 3.27 -12.14 7.18
CA GLU A 270 3.82 -11.60 8.42
C GLU A 270 5.33 -11.82 8.54
N HIS A 271 5.99 -10.86 9.18
CA HIS A 271 7.41 -10.91 9.51
C HIS A 271 7.60 -11.34 10.97
N TRP A 272 8.33 -12.44 11.17
CA TRP A 272 8.67 -13.02 12.45
C TRP A 272 10.20 -13.08 12.64
N THR A 273 10.64 -13.16 13.88
CA THR A 273 12.04 -13.40 14.24
C THR A 273 12.10 -14.66 15.08
N ILE A 274 13.02 -15.55 14.73
CA ILE A 274 13.46 -16.60 15.65
C ILE A 274 14.78 -16.18 16.28
N TRP A 275 14.86 -16.28 17.60
CA TRP A 275 16.05 -16.08 18.41
C TRP A 275 16.47 -17.42 18.99
N ALA A 276 17.77 -17.69 19.06
CA ALA A 276 18.30 -18.86 19.75
C ALA A 276 19.61 -18.52 20.48
N ARG A 277 19.85 -19.18 21.62
CA ARG A 277 21.12 -19.08 22.35
C ARG A 277 22.27 -19.72 21.58
N ASN A 278 21.99 -20.82 20.91
CA ASN A 278 22.93 -21.57 20.11
C ASN A 278 22.57 -21.45 18.64
N ALA A 279 23.59 -21.39 17.77
CA ALA A 279 23.36 -21.32 16.34
C ALA A 279 22.64 -22.58 15.84
N MET A 280 21.59 -22.39 15.05
CA MET A 280 20.88 -23.49 14.40
C MET A 280 21.31 -23.62 12.93
N GLU A 281 21.55 -24.86 12.52
CA GLU A 281 21.73 -25.20 11.11
C GLU A 281 20.41 -25.21 10.34
N HIS A 282 20.49 -25.18 9.01
CA HIS A 282 19.32 -25.12 8.12
C HIS A 282 18.27 -26.19 8.44
N ASP A 283 18.70 -27.45 8.56
CA ASP A 283 17.78 -28.56 8.78
C ASP A 283 17.13 -28.50 10.17
N ALA A 284 17.89 -28.14 11.20
CA ALA A 284 17.37 -27.96 12.55
C ALA A 284 16.33 -26.83 12.62
N LEU A 285 16.58 -25.72 11.93
CA LEU A 285 15.63 -24.61 11.82
C LEU A 285 14.35 -25.02 11.08
N CYS A 286 14.47 -25.74 9.96
CA CYS A 286 13.32 -26.23 9.22
C CYS A 286 12.46 -27.17 10.05
N VAL A 287 13.08 -28.13 10.75
CA VAL A 287 12.38 -29.04 11.67
C VAL A 287 11.68 -28.27 12.78
N TYR A 288 12.35 -27.26 13.36
CA TYR A 288 11.77 -26.44 14.41
C TYR A 288 10.53 -25.67 13.92
N ILE A 289 10.60 -24.97 12.79
CA ILE A 289 9.48 -24.15 12.27
C ILE A 289 8.28 -25.05 11.92
N GLU A 290 8.51 -26.16 11.22
CA GLU A 290 7.45 -27.10 10.88
C GLU A 290 6.82 -27.74 12.13
N GLY A 291 7.63 -28.11 13.11
CA GLY A 291 7.14 -28.61 14.41
C GLY A 291 6.35 -27.55 15.19
N TRP A 292 6.81 -26.30 15.18
CA TRP A 292 6.15 -25.17 15.84
C TRP A 292 4.78 -24.87 15.23
N LEU A 293 4.67 -24.95 13.89
CA LEU A 293 3.42 -24.83 13.15
C LEU A 293 2.47 -26.00 13.47
N ASN A 294 2.96 -27.24 13.40
CA ASN A 294 2.16 -28.43 13.67
C ASN A 294 1.57 -28.44 15.09
N ALA A 295 2.34 -27.99 16.08
CA ALA A 295 1.88 -27.87 17.48
C ALA A 295 0.79 -26.80 17.69
N ARG A 296 0.52 -25.95 16.69
CA ARG A 296 -0.47 -24.85 16.73
C ARG A 296 -1.61 -25.04 15.75
N GLN A 297 -1.81 -26.27 15.28
CA GLN A 297 -2.99 -26.59 14.50
C GLN A 297 -4.27 -26.43 15.34
N PRO A 298 -5.38 -25.96 14.75
CA PRO A 298 -5.49 -25.50 13.37
C PRO A 298 -4.83 -24.12 13.15
N HIS A 299 -4.17 -23.94 12.01
CA HIS A 299 -3.68 -22.64 11.56
C HIS A 299 -3.93 -22.46 10.05
N ASN A 300 -3.96 -21.22 9.55
CA ASN A 300 -4.14 -20.94 8.12
C ASN A 300 -2.84 -20.70 7.33
N VAL A 301 -1.66 -20.93 7.93
CA VAL A 301 -0.37 -20.78 7.21
C VAL A 301 -0.25 -21.79 6.08
N THR A 302 -0.09 -21.29 4.85
CA THR A 302 0.06 -22.08 3.63
C THR A 302 1.50 -22.13 3.13
N ALA A 303 2.28 -21.09 3.40
CA ALA A 303 3.68 -21.04 3.03
C ALA A 303 4.52 -20.30 4.07
N TRP A 304 5.81 -20.61 4.11
CA TRP A 304 6.81 -19.89 4.88
C TRP A 304 8.16 -19.88 4.17
N ASN A 305 9.09 -19.02 4.59
CA ASN A 305 10.52 -19.13 4.28
C ASN A 305 11.31 -18.25 5.24
N TYR A 306 12.64 -18.22 5.15
CA TYR A 306 13.47 -17.41 6.03
C TYR A 306 14.71 -16.84 5.32
N ASP A 307 15.25 -15.75 5.86
CA ASP A 307 16.56 -15.21 5.52
C ASP A 307 17.46 -15.12 6.75
N ASP A 308 18.74 -15.41 6.60
CA ASP A 308 19.66 -15.49 7.74
C ASP A 308 20.20 -14.14 8.22
N ASN A 309 19.97 -13.06 7.45
CA ASN A 309 20.38 -11.68 7.67
C ASN A 309 21.81 -11.47 8.22
N ARG A 310 22.72 -12.45 8.10
CA ARG A 310 24.00 -12.47 8.83
C ARG A 310 24.87 -11.24 8.54
N GLN A 311 24.79 -10.73 7.31
CA GLN A 311 25.60 -9.60 6.85
C GLN A 311 25.10 -8.22 7.34
N MET A 312 23.88 -8.15 7.87
CA MET A 312 23.22 -6.87 8.23
C MET A 312 22.73 -6.88 9.69
N ARG A 313 23.27 -7.77 10.54
CA ARG A 313 22.90 -7.86 11.95
C ARG A 313 23.46 -6.69 12.74
N THR A 314 22.64 -6.13 13.62
CA THR A 314 23.02 -5.09 14.58
C THR A 314 23.15 -5.62 16.01
N ILE A 315 22.91 -6.92 16.18
CA ILE A 315 22.93 -7.67 17.45
C ILE A 315 23.58 -9.02 17.16
N ASP A 316 24.57 -9.41 17.96
CA ASP A 316 25.34 -10.65 17.83
C ASP A 316 24.78 -11.78 18.71
N VAL A 317 23.47 -11.97 18.65
CA VAL A 317 22.77 -13.18 19.12
C VAL A 317 22.25 -13.90 17.89
N TRP A 318 22.28 -15.23 17.86
CA TRP A 318 21.76 -15.95 16.70
C TRP A 318 20.28 -15.67 16.51
N HIS A 319 19.92 -15.10 15.35
CA HIS A 319 18.55 -14.88 14.96
C HIS A 319 18.39 -14.93 13.45
N VAL A 320 17.21 -15.32 12.97
CA VAL A 320 16.85 -15.23 11.55
C VAL A 320 15.45 -14.65 11.38
N HIS A 321 15.20 -14.07 10.21
CA HIS A 321 13.90 -13.52 9.84
C HIS A 321 13.08 -14.61 9.18
N VAL A 322 11.86 -14.82 9.67
CA VAL A 322 10.94 -15.84 9.16
C VAL A 322 9.70 -15.14 8.61
N TYR A 323 9.25 -15.55 7.44
CA TYR A 323 8.06 -15.03 6.81
C TYR A 323 7.00 -16.11 6.75
N PHE A 324 5.78 -15.78 7.17
CA PHE A 324 4.62 -16.67 7.06
C PHE A 324 3.58 -16.04 6.12
N GLN A 325 2.98 -16.85 5.26
CA GLN A 325 1.87 -16.49 4.39
C GLN A 325 0.62 -17.24 4.85
N GLY A 326 -0.48 -16.52 5.08
CA GLY A 326 -1.78 -17.12 5.32
C GLY A 326 -2.52 -17.44 4.02
N ALA A 327 -3.50 -18.33 4.13
CA ALA A 327 -4.42 -18.69 3.04
C ALA A 327 -5.25 -17.49 2.55
N ASP A 328 -5.59 -17.48 1.25
CA ASP A 328 -6.55 -16.54 0.64
C ASP A 328 -6.23 -15.05 0.84
N GLY A 329 -4.94 -14.71 0.99
CA GLY A 329 -4.50 -13.33 1.25
C GLY A 329 -4.77 -12.84 2.67
N GLU A 330 -5.29 -13.70 3.55
CA GLU A 330 -5.46 -13.41 4.97
C GLU A 330 -4.12 -13.50 5.70
N LEU A 331 -3.99 -12.74 6.80
CA LEU A 331 -2.82 -12.86 7.67
C LEU A 331 -2.74 -14.26 8.32
N PRO A 332 -1.52 -14.75 8.63
CA PRO A 332 -1.30 -15.91 9.48
C PRO A 332 -2.06 -15.84 10.81
N LYS A 333 -2.85 -16.87 11.08
CA LYS A 333 -3.64 -17.09 12.29
C LYS A 333 -3.14 -18.37 12.93
N PHE A 334 -2.68 -18.26 14.16
CA PHE A 334 -2.17 -19.36 14.96
C PHE A 334 -3.14 -19.62 16.09
N CYS A 335 -3.63 -20.85 16.24
CA CYS A 335 -4.34 -21.22 17.45
C CYS A 335 -3.36 -21.23 18.61
N THR A 336 -3.68 -20.49 19.68
CA THR A 336 -3.04 -20.70 20.97
C THR A 336 -3.50 -22.04 21.50
N ALA A 337 -2.55 -22.93 21.78
CA ALA A 337 -2.85 -24.19 22.43
C ALA A 337 -3.67 -23.93 23.71
N THR A 338 -4.84 -24.55 23.80
CA THR A 338 -5.73 -24.49 24.97
C THR A 338 -5.07 -25.19 26.15
N GLN A 339 -4.67 -24.45 27.20
CA GLN A 339 -4.77 -24.98 28.56
C GLN A 339 -6.20 -24.72 29.05
N GLY A 340 -7.02 -25.77 29.15
CA GLY A 340 -8.27 -25.70 29.92
C GLY A 340 -9.52 -25.15 29.22
N GLY A 341 -9.72 -25.40 27.92
CA GLY A 341 -11.06 -25.34 27.30
C GLY A 341 -11.73 -23.96 27.21
N LYS A 342 -11.01 -22.85 27.38
CA LYS A 342 -11.50 -21.50 27.06
C LYS A 342 -10.66 -20.87 25.96
N TRP A 343 -11.34 -20.41 24.91
CA TRP A 343 -10.78 -19.60 23.85
C TRP A 343 -10.34 -18.25 24.42
N ILE A 344 -9.04 -18.08 24.64
CA ILE A 344 -8.45 -16.77 24.91
C ILE A 344 -7.65 -16.39 23.68
N SER A 345 -8.15 -15.41 22.94
CA SER A 345 -7.36 -14.64 21.97
C SER A 345 -6.17 -14.05 22.72
N PHE A 346 -4.99 -14.65 22.55
CA PHE A 346 -3.75 -14.08 23.07
C PHE A 346 -3.31 -12.95 22.13
N CYS A 347 -4.03 -11.82 22.18
CA CYS A 347 -3.42 -10.54 21.87
C CYS A 347 -2.44 -10.30 23.02
N GLN A 348 -1.14 -10.56 22.83
CA GLN A 348 -0.09 -10.25 23.79
C GLN A 348 -0.14 -8.76 24.15
N ARG A 349 -0.87 -8.43 25.22
CA ARG A 349 -0.68 -7.26 26.06
C ARG A 349 0.26 -7.63 27.21
N GLU A 350 1.47 -8.06 26.90
CA GLU A 350 2.52 -8.21 27.93
C GLU A 350 3.85 -7.73 27.34
N ASN A 351 3.90 -6.42 27.10
CA ASN A 351 5.07 -5.56 27.35
C ASN A 351 4.66 -4.07 27.31
N ALA A 352 3.46 -3.77 27.80
CA ALA A 352 3.02 -2.41 28.07
C ALA A 352 3.42 -2.00 29.50
N ARG A 353 4.72 -1.95 29.79
CA ARG A 353 5.21 -1.09 30.87
C ARG A 353 5.33 0.32 30.29
N SER A 354 4.22 1.04 30.43
CA SER A 354 4.04 2.50 30.48
C SER A 354 4.94 3.39 29.60
N TRP A 355 4.37 3.91 28.50
CA TRP A 355 4.69 5.24 27.95
C TRP A 355 3.39 5.92 27.46
N PRO A 356 3.29 7.26 27.52
CA PRO A 356 2.02 7.97 27.41
C PRO A 356 1.53 8.08 25.95
N ALA A 357 0.25 7.76 25.77
CA ALA A 357 -0.71 8.18 24.74
C ALA A 357 -0.19 8.70 23.38
N ARG A 358 -0.47 7.96 22.28
CA ARG A 358 -1.48 8.29 21.25
C ARG A 358 -1.34 7.42 19.98
N LEU A 359 -2.49 7.27 19.32
CA LEU A 359 -2.77 6.68 17.99
C LEU A 359 -2.72 5.14 17.89
N SER A 360 -3.77 4.52 18.39
CA SER A 360 -4.26 3.25 17.85
C SER A 360 -5.18 3.54 16.66
N VAL A 361 -4.73 3.32 15.43
CA VAL A 361 -5.62 3.23 14.26
C VAL A 361 -5.90 1.76 14.02
N PHE A 362 -7.08 1.30 14.42
CA PHE A 362 -7.62 0.00 14.02
C PHE A 362 -8.44 0.20 12.75
N TRP A 363 -8.05 -0.46 11.66
CA TRP A 363 -8.91 -0.65 10.48
C TRP A 363 -9.27 -2.13 10.39
N CYS A 364 -10.55 -2.43 10.58
CA CYS A 364 -11.15 -3.74 10.32
C CYS A 364 -12.23 -3.53 9.26
N ILE A 365 -11.92 -3.83 8.00
CA ILE A 365 -12.91 -3.86 6.92
C ILE A 365 -13.50 -5.27 6.90
N ARG A 366 -14.74 -5.41 7.35
CA ARG A 366 -15.56 -6.62 7.12
C ARG A 366 -16.49 -6.34 5.94
N ARG A 367 -16.27 -7.02 4.81
CA ARG A 367 -17.32 -7.20 3.78
C ARG A 367 -18.35 -8.19 4.33
N ARG A 368 -19.62 -7.78 4.42
CA ARG A 368 -20.77 -8.70 4.39
C ARG A 368 -21.50 -8.46 3.07
N HIS A 369 -21.37 -9.42 2.15
CA HIS A 369 -22.45 -9.69 1.21
C HIS A 369 -23.49 -10.51 1.96
N GLN A 370 -24.71 -10.00 2.07
CA GLN A 370 -25.94 -10.76 1.89
C GLN A 370 -27.01 -9.74 1.46
N GLY A 371 -27.35 -9.78 0.17
CA GLY A 371 -28.63 -9.25 -0.28
C GLY A 371 -29.69 -10.31 -0.04
N GLN A 372 -30.90 -9.86 0.30
CA GLN A 372 -32.13 -10.48 -0.19
C GLN A 372 -33.29 -9.48 -0.09
N CYS A 373 -33.79 -9.14 -1.28
CA CYS A 373 -35.15 -8.86 -1.70
C CYS A 373 -36.16 -8.30 -0.67
N LEU A 374 -36.55 -7.04 -0.90
CA LEU A 374 -37.88 -6.54 -0.59
C LEU A 374 -38.79 -6.83 -1.80
N VAL A 375 -39.83 -7.63 -1.58
CA VAL A 375 -41.04 -7.62 -2.40
C VAL A 375 -42.21 -7.42 -1.45
N HIS A 376 -42.85 -6.26 -1.55
CA HIS A 376 -44.18 -5.99 -1.03
C HIS A 376 -45.16 -6.31 -2.16
N ASP A 377 -46.10 -7.23 -1.96
CA ASP A 377 -47.49 -6.87 -1.72
C ASP A 377 -48.49 -8.05 -1.78
N SER A 378 -49.45 -7.96 -0.85
CA SER A 378 -50.86 -8.37 -0.93
C SER A 378 -51.27 -9.85 -0.91
N VAL A 379 -52.09 -10.13 0.11
CA VAL A 379 -52.93 -11.32 0.36
C VAL A 379 -54.19 -11.27 -0.51
N PRO A 380 -54.77 -12.42 -0.91
CA PRO A 380 -56.11 -12.74 -0.41
C PRO A 380 -56.29 -14.19 0.09
N ARG A 381 -57.33 -14.32 0.91
CA ARG A 381 -57.83 -15.48 1.67
C ARG A 381 -58.32 -16.63 0.78
N GLY A 382 -58.32 -17.83 1.36
CA GLY A 382 -59.16 -18.94 0.91
C GLY A 382 -58.85 -20.27 1.61
N GLN A 383 -59.44 -20.51 2.77
CA GLN A 383 -59.57 -21.85 3.35
C GLN A 383 -60.67 -22.62 2.60
N CYS A 384 -60.38 -23.88 2.28
CA CYS A 384 -61.41 -24.91 2.17
C CYS A 384 -61.51 -25.63 3.52
N THR A 385 -62.76 -25.92 3.87
CA THR A 385 -63.33 -26.58 5.08
C THR A 385 -63.23 -25.83 6.39
#